data_AF-A0A9D8RQE5-F1
#
_entry.id   AF-A0A9D8RQE5-F1
#
_cell.length_a   1.000
_cell.length_b   1.000
_cell.length_c   1.000
_cell.angle_alpha   90.00
_cell.angle_beta   90.00
_cell.angle_gamma   90.00
#
_symmetry.space_group_name_H-M   'P 1'
#
loop_
_entity.id
_entity.type
_entity.pdbx_description
1 polymer ?
#
loop_
_entity_poly.entity_id
_entity_poly.type
_entity_poly.pdbx_seq_one_letter_code
_entity_poly.pdbx_strand_id
1 'polypeptide(L)'
;KKHALVTSEYNTRRKECEHALKELQQKLPVKSLGELSIEQFEQNKHLITSEVERRRAKHAVYENQRTLQASAALKKGDLATFGKLMNESHVSLRDDYETSAPELDIIAETAWSVPGVLGARITGGGFGGCAVALVKDEAVKPLMDAINRIYPEKTGLKADFYIASAGGPARQMEKRY
;
A
#
# COMPACT_ATOMS: atom_id res chain seq x y z
N LYS A 1 -11.10 19.90 3.21
CA LYS A 1 -11.12 19.50 4.63
C LYS A 1 -9.67 19.29 5.06
N LYS A 2 -9.13 20.04 6.03
CA LYS A 2 -7.75 19.80 6.53
C LYS A 2 -7.76 18.46 7.28
N HIS A 3 -6.99 17.48 6.80
CA HIS A 3 -6.76 16.22 7.51
C HIS A 3 -6.08 16.56 8.84
N ALA A 4 -6.84 16.52 9.93
CA ALA A 4 -6.31 16.68 11.28
C ALA A 4 -5.44 15.45 11.57
N LEU A 5 -4.14 15.61 11.33
CA LEU A 5 -3.02 14.80 11.78
C LEU A 5 -3.30 13.29 11.87
N VAL A 6 -2.93 12.60 10.78
CA VAL A 6 -2.61 11.18 10.65
C VAL A 6 -1.79 10.61 11.82
N THR A 7 -1.25 11.45 12.71
CA THR A 7 -0.39 11.05 13.83
C THR A 7 -1.08 10.14 14.84
N SER A 8 -2.38 10.30 15.16
CA SER A 8 -3.01 9.42 16.15
C SER A 8 -3.16 7.99 15.65
N GLU A 9 -3.78 7.81 14.49
CA GLU A 9 -4.04 6.49 13.90
C GLU A 9 -2.75 5.79 13.46
N TYR A 10 -1.79 6.53 12.88
CA TYR A 10 -0.48 6.00 12.57
C TYR A 10 0.25 5.48 13.83
N ASN A 11 0.20 6.24 14.93
CA ASN A 11 0.80 5.81 16.19
C ASN A 11 0.07 4.62 16.79
N THR A 12 -1.25 4.50 16.60
CA THR A 12 -2.02 3.31 16.98
C THR A 12 -1.51 2.09 16.23
N ARG A 13 -1.39 2.15 14.89
CA ARG A 13 -0.86 1.03 14.07
C ARG A 13 0.53 0.61 14.47
N ARG A 14 1.39 1.59 14.78
CA ARG A 14 2.74 1.33 15.28
C ARG A 14 2.69 0.55 16.60
N LYS A 15 1.89 0.99 17.57
CA LYS A 15 1.74 0.32 18.87
C LYS A 15 1.19 -1.09 18.74
N GLU A 16 0.17 -1.29 17.89
CA GLU A 16 -0.42 -2.60 17.59
C GLU A 16 0.65 -3.58 17.06
N CYS A 17 1.48 -3.14 16.10
CA CYS A 17 2.59 -3.96 15.59
C CYS A 17 3.68 -4.21 16.65
N GLU A 18 4.04 -3.20 17.44
CA GLU A 18 5.04 -3.34 18.51
C GLU A 18 4.58 -4.32 19.60
N HIS A 19 3.29 -4.33 19.94
CA HIS A 19 2.74 -5.27 20.91
C HIS A 19 2.69 -6.69 20.34
N ALA A 20 2.19 -6.89 19.12
CA ALA A 20 2.22 -8.19 18.45
C ALA A 20 3.63 -8.78 18.34
N LEU A 21 4.63 -7.95 18.03
CA LEU A 21 6.03 -8.37 17.99
C LEU A 21 6.50 -8.86 19.36
N LYS A 22 6.17 -8.15 20.45
CA LYS A 22 6.54 -8.57 21.81
C LYS A 22 5.94 -9.93 22.18
N GLU A 23 4.69 -10.20 21.80
CA GLU A 23 4.05 -11.49 22.05
C GLU A 23 4.75 -12.62 21.26
N LEU A 24 5.07 -12.40 19.98
CA LEU A 24 5.83 -13.35 19.17
C LEU A 24 7.25 -13.60 19.73
N GLN A 25 7.90 -12.56 20.25
CA GLN A 25 9.24 -12.63 20.84
C GLN A 25 9.35 -13.49 22.10
N GLN A 26 8.21 -13.84 22.73
CA GLN A 26 8.21 -14.79 23.84
C GLN A 26 8.65 -16.20 23.41
N LYS A 27 8.54 -16.53 22.11
CA LYS A 27 8.88 -17.84 21.54
C LYS A 27 9.83 -17.78 20.36
N LEU A 28 9.91 -16.64 19.67
CA LEU A 28 10.71 -16.49 18.45
C LEU A 28 11.86 -15.50 18.65
N PRO A 29 13.10 -15.82 18.24
CA PRO A 29 14.25 -14.93 18.37
C PRO A 29 14.33 -13.91 17.20
N VAL A 30 13.26 -13.14 16.97
CA VAL A 30 13.18 -12.12 15.90
C VAL A 30 13.27 -10.71 16.47
N LYS A 31 13.91 -9.77 15.75
CA LYS A 31 14.01 -8.36 16.19
C LYS A 31 12.92 -7.48 15.57
N SER A 32 12.31 -7.93 14.47
CA SER A 32 11.27 -7.21 13.76
C SER A 32 10.30 -8.19 13.09
N LEU A 33 9.08 -7.73 12.81
CA LEU A 33 8.09 -8.54 12.09
C LEU A 33 8.56 -8.89 10.66
N GLY A 34 9.36 -8.02 10.03
CA GLY A 34 9.89 -8.25 8.68
C GLY A 34 10.90 -9.41 8.57
N GLU A 35 11.43 -9.90 9.67
CA GLU A 35 12.31 -11.08 9.68
C GLU A 35 11.56 -12.41 9.52
N LEU A 36 10.23 -12.40 9.72
CA LEU A 36 9.42 -13.61 9.61
C LEU A 36 9.12 -13.93 8.14
N SER A 37 9.21 -15.22 7.80
CA SER A 37 8.54 -15.75 6.62
C SER A 37 7.02 -15.85 6.85
N ILE A 38 6.25 -16.00 5.78
CA ILE A 38 4.80 -16.21 5.86
C ILE A 38 4.50 -17.47 6.69
N GLU A 39 5.24 -18.55 6.44
CA GLU A 39 5.07 -19.84 7.12
C GLU A 39 5.37 -19.72 8.62
N GLN A 40 6.47 -19.04 8.97
CA GLN A 40 6.81 -18.78 10.37
C GLN A 40 5.74 -17.97 11.07
N PHE A 41 5.21 -16.92 10.43
CA PHE A 41 4.12 -16.15 10.99
C PHE A 41 2.86 -17.00 11.16
N GLU A 42 2.44 -17.75 10.14
CA GLU A 42 1.23 -18.59 10.19
C GLU A 42 1.29 -19.66 11.29
N GLN A 43 2.45 -20.27 11.51
CA GLN A 43 2.67 -21.24 12.59
C GLN A 43 2.58 -20.60 13.99
N ASN A 44 2.89 -19.32 14.12
CA ASN A 44 3.05 -18.64 15.41
C ASN A 44 2.03 -17.52 15.67
N LYS A 45 1.16 -17.18 14.72
CA LYS A 45 0.17 -16.10 14.86
C LYS A 45 -0.80 -16.30 16.02
N HIS A 46 -0.98 -17.54 16.46
CA HIS A 46 -1.79 -17.90 17.62
C HIS A 46 -1.21 -17.38 18.94
N LEU A 47 0.09 -17.06 18.98
CA LEU A 47 0.74 -16.39 20.12
C LEU A 47 0.25 -14.95 20.28
N ILE A 48 -0.22 -14.32 19.20
CA ILE A 48 -0.78 -12.97 19.26
C ILE A 48 -2.21 -13.06 19.78
N THR A 49 -2.48 -12.50 20.96
CA THR A 49 -3.76 -12.67 21.65
C THR A 49 -4.88 -11.85 21.00
N SER A 50 -4.59 -10.60 20.64
CA SER A 50 -5.53 -9.69 19.98
C SER A 50 -5.69 -10.02 18.50
N GLU A 51 -6.92 -10.21 18.04
CA GLU A 51 -7.21 -10.43 16.61
C GLU A 51 -6.82 -9.21 15.77
N VAL A 52 -7.06 -7.99 16.28
CA VAL A 52 -6.70 -6.75 15.59
C VAL A 52 -5.18 -6.67 15.38
N GLU A 53 -4.41 -6.90 16.44
CA GLU A 53 -2.94 -6.86 16.38
C GLU A 53 -2.38 -7.98 15.50
N ARG A 54 -3.03 -9.15 15.53
CA ARG A 54 -2.70 -10.26 14.63
C ARG A 54 -2.87 -9.87 13.16
N ARG A 55 -3.94 -9.14 12.81
CA ARG A 55 -4.12 -8.59 11.45
C ARG A 55 -3.05 -7.55 11.10
N ARG A 56 -2.66 -6.68 12.03
CA ARG A 56 -1.57 -5.70 11.80
C ARG A 56 -0.22 -6.37 11.56
N ALA A 57 0.10 -7.36 12.38
CA ALA A 57 1.32 -8.13 12.24
C ALA A 57 1.33 -8.93 10.94
N LYS A 58 0.19 -9.53 10.56
CA LYS A 58 0.02 -10.22 9.28
C LYS A 58 0.33 -9.28 8.11
N HIS A 59 -0.25 -8.07 8.09
CA HIS A 59 0.08 -7.08 7.07
C HIS A 59 1.58 -6.81 7.04
N ALA A 60 2.22 -6.50 8.17
CA ALA A 60 3.64 -6.15 8.20
C ALA A 60 4.55 -7.27 7.67
N VAL A 61 4.28 -8.54 8.04
CA VAL A 61 5.02 -9.71 7.54
C VAL A 61 4.79 -9.90 6.05
N TYR A 62 3.51 -9.93 5.63
CA TYR A 62 3.14 -10.23 4.25
C TYR A 62 3.59 -9.11 3.31
N GLU A 63 3.50 -7.85 3.72
CA GLU A 63 3.95 -6.70 2.93
C GLU A 63 5.45 -6.70 2.71
N ASN A 64 6.24 -7.12 3.70
CA ASN A 64 7.68 -7.27 3.55
C ASN A 64 8.01 -8.35 2.51
N GLN A 65 7.38 -9.53 2.60
CA GLN A 65 7.58 -10.60 1.61
C GLN A 65 7.10 -10.20 0.21
N ARG A 66 5.96 -9.51 0.13
CA ARG A 66 5.43 -8.97 -1.12
C ARG A 66 6.37 -7.96 -1.75
N THR A 67 7.04 -7.14 -0.94
CA THR A 67 8.04 -6.16 -1.41
C THR A 67 9.25 -6.87 -2.02
N LEU A 68 9.73 -7.96 -1.42
CA LEU A 68 10.81 -8.77 -1.99
C LEU A 68 10.41 -9.41 -3.33
N GLN A 69 9.19 -9.97 -3.39
CA GLN A 69 8.62 -10.53 -4.62
C GLN A 69 8.45 -9.46 -5.72
N ALA A 70 7.96 -8.28 -5.35
CA ALA A 70 7.76 -7.15 -6.26
C ALA A 70 9.10 -6.65 -6.83
N SER A 71 10.14 -6.57 -5.99
CA SER A 71 11.49 -6.24 -6.43
C SER A 71 12.03 -7.27 -7.44
N ALA A 72 11.82 -8.57 -7.17
CA ALA A 72 12.23 -9.64 -8.08
C ALA A 72 11.48 -9.58 -9.42
N ALA A 73 10.17 -9.29 -9.40
CA ALA A 73 9.35 -9.13 -10.60
C ALA A 73 9.84 -7.94 -11.46
N LEU A 74 10.07 -6.78 -10.84
CA LEU A 74 10.62 -5.60 -11.54
C LEU A 74 11.97 -5.89 -12.19
N LYS A 75 12.89 -6.55 -11.47
CA LYS A 75 14.22 -6.91 -12.01
C LYS A 75 14.14 -7.83 -13.23
N LYS A 76 13.07 -8.62 -13.35
CA LYS A 76 12.81 -9.53 -14.48
C LYS A 76 11.97 -8.88 -15.59
N GLY A 77 11.53 -7.64 -15.43
CA GLY A 77 10.59 -6.99 -16.35
C GLY A 77 9.17 -7.57 -16.30
N ASP A 78 8.83 -8.34 -15.26
CA ASP A 78 7.50 -8.93 -15.08
C ASP A 78 6.55 -7.92 -14.45
N LEU A 79 6.09 -6.98 -15.28
CA LEU A 79 5.19 -5.91 -14.88
C LEU A 79 3.78 -6.43 -14.52
N ALA A 80 3.37 -7.56 -15.07
CA ALA A 80 2.08 -8.18 -14.75
C ALA A 80 2.06 -8.68 -13.31
N THR A 81 3.10 -9.43 -12.90
CA THR A 81 3.24 -9.88 -11.50
C THR A 81 3.43 -8.69 -10.56
N PHE A 82 4.23 -7.70 -10.94
CA PHE A 82 4.39 -6.49 -10.12
C PHE A 82 3.06 -5.76 -9.90
N GLY A 83 2.27 -5.55 -10.96
CA GLY A 83 0.94 -4.94 -10.87
C GLY A 83 -0.02 -5.74 -9.98
N LYS A 84 -0.03 -7.07 -10.11
CA LYS A 84 -0.82 -7.93 -9.21
C LYS A 84 -0.42 -7.75 -7.74
N LEU A 85 0.88 -7.70 -7.45
CA LEU A 85 1.40 -7.46 -6.10
C LEU A 85 1.04 -6.06 -5.58
N MET A 86 0.91 -5.05 -6.44
CA MET A 86 0.35 -3.75 -6.04
C MET A 86 -1.10 -3.87 -5.55
N ASN A 87 -1.94 -4.65 -6.25
CA ASN A 87 -3.34 -4.83 -5.86
C ASN A 87 -3.47 -5.58 -4.53
N GLU A 88 -2.73 -6.69 -4.39
CA GLU A 88 -2.66 -7.44 -3.12
C GLU A 88 -2.12 -6.57 -1.98
N SER A 89 -1.20 -5.66 -2.33
CA SER A 89 -0.88 -4.41 -1.64
C SER A 89 -2.06 -3.73 -0.96
N HIS A 90 -2.82 -3.07 -1.82
CA HIS A 90 -3.95 -2.26 -1.43
C HIS A 90 -4.96 -3.04 -0.57
N VAL A 91 -5.28 -4.28 -0.96
CA VAL A 91 -6.20 -5.15 -0.20
C VAL A 91 -5.68 -5.38 1.21
N SER A 92 -4.39 -5.65 1.39
CA SER A 92 -3.80 -5.82 2.73
C SER A 92 -3.84 -4.52 3.54
N LEU A 93 -3.58 -3.36 2.93
CA LEU A 93 -3.67 -2.06 3.62
C LEU A 93 -5.09 -1.71 4.06
N ARG A 94 -6.09 -2.12 3.29
CA ARG A 94 -7.51 -1.90 3.58
C ARG A 94 -8.01 -2.88 4.65
N ASP A 95 -7.78 -4.17 4.46
CA ASP A 95 -8.47 -5.22 5.21
C ASP A 95 -7.67 -5.67 6.44
N ASP A 96 -6.34 -5.84 6.31
CA ASP A 96 -5.48 -6.31 7.40
C ASP A 96 -4.87 -5.13 8.18
N TYR A 97 -4.49 -4.04 7.51
CA TYR A 97 -3.87 -2.87 8.15
C TYR A 97 -4.85 -1.75 8.46
N GLU A 98 -6.04 -1.71 7.85
CA GLU A 98 -7.07 -0.68 8.08
C GLU A 98 -6.49 0.75 8.08
N THR A 99 -5.73 1.06 7.01
CA THR A 99 -5.13 2.39 6.76
C THR A 99 -5.58 3.00 5.44
N SER A 100 -6.39 2.30 4.64
CA SER A 100 -6.99 2.92 3.45
C SER A 100 -8.09 3.91 3.83
N ALA A 101 -8.70 4.51 2.81
CA ALA A 101 -9.87 5.36 2.95
C ALA A 101 -10.87 5.02 1.83
N PRO A 102 -12.19 5.07 2.08
CA PRO A 102 -13.20 4.71 1.08
C PRO A 102 -13.00 5.44 -0.27
N GLU A 103 -12.58 6.70 -0.22
CA GLU A 103 -12.28 7.50 -1.39
C GLU A 103 -11.11 6.91 -2.21
N LEU A 104 -10.06 6.45 -1.54
CA LEU A 104 -8.90 5.83 -2.20
C LEU A 104 -9.20 4.40 -2.68
N ASP A 105 -10.03 3.66 -1.95
CA ASP A 105 -10.50 2.33 -2.35
C ASP A 105 -11.24 2.41 -3.68
N ILE A 106 -12.12 3.40 -3.85
CA ILE A 106 -12.84 3.65 -5.10
C ILE A 106 -11.86 3.92 -6.26
N ILE A 107 -10.80 4.70 -6.03
CA ILE A 107 -9.80 4.98 -7.08
C ILE A 107 -9.07 3.70 -7.49
N ALA A 108 -8.59 2.91 -6.51
CA ALA A 108 -7.86 1.68 -6.80
C ALA A 108 -8.76 0.65 -7.50
N GLU A 109 -9.96 0.40 -6.99
CA GLU A 109 -10.92 -0.56 -7.58
C GLU A 109 -11.37 -0.12 -8.98
N THR A 110 -11.62 1.17 -9.19
CA THR A 110 -11.92 1.70 -10.53
C THR A 110 -10.75 1.44 -11.47
N ALA A 111 -9.51 1.69 -11.02
CA ALA A 111 -8.33 1.44 -11.83
C ALA A 111 -8.20 -0.04 -12.23
N TRP A 112 -8.46 -0.98 -11.32
CA TRP A 112 -8.41 -2.42 -11.61
C TRP A 112 -9.41 -2.88 -12.67
N SER A 113 -10.52 -2.15 -12.83
CA SER A 113 -11.54 -2.47 -13.84
C SER A 113 -11.18 -2.01 -15.26
N VAL A 114 -10.14 -1.19 -15.42
CA VAL A 114 -9.78 -0.58 -16.71
C VAL A 114 -8.75 -1.46 -17.44
N PRO A 115 -9.05 -1.96 -18.66
CA PRO A 115 -8.09 -2.70 -19.45
C PRO A 115 -6.80 -1.89 -19.69
N GLY A 116 -5.64 -2.53 -19.49
CA GLY A 116 -4.33 -1.89 -19.62
C GLY A 116 -3.81 -1.26 -18.33
N VAL A 117 -4.58 -1.26 -17.24
CA VAL A 117 -4.05 -1.07 -15.88
C VAL A 117 -3.57 -2.41 -15.34
N LEU A 118 -2.30 -2.48 -14.95
CA LEU A 118 -1.68 -3.70 -14.42
C LEU A 118 -1.86 -3.82 -12.91
N GLY A 119 -1.94 -2.68 -12.22
CA GLY A 119 -2.28 -2.64 -10.80
C GLY A 119 -2.33 -1.24 -10.25
N ALA A 120 -3.02 -1.07 -9.12
CA ALA A 120 -3.15 0.20 -8.42
C ALA A 120 -3.24 0.00 -6.91
N ARG A 121 -2.67 0.94 -6.15
CA ARG A 121 -2.73 0.94 -4.68
C ARG A 121 -2.65 2.33 -4.08
N ILE A 122 -2.97 2.46 -2.79
CA ILE A 122 -2.68 3.67 -2.04
C ILE A 122 -1.16 3.81 -1.84
N THR A 123 -0.70 5.04 -1.66
CA THR A 123 0.70 5.35 -1.33
C THR A 123 0.80 6.37 -0.19
N GLY A 124 1.89 6.30 0.59
CA GLY A 124 2.07 7.07 1.81
C GLY A 124 1.47 6.41 3.05
N GLY A 125 1.19 7.22 4.08
CA GLY A 125 0.73 6.73 5.40
C GLY A 125 -0.74 6.29 5.44
N GLY A 126 -1.48 6.43 4.34
CA GLY A 126 -2.92 6.13 4.28
C GLY A 126 -3.81 7.24 4.83
N PHE A 127 -5.08 6.89 5.11
CA PHE A 127 -6.13 7.76 5.66
C PHE A 127 -6.50 8.95 4.75
N GLY A 128 -6.40 8.73 3.43
CA GLY A 128 -6.52 9.74 2.39
C GLY A 128 -5.19 9.99 1.68
N GLY A 129 -5.15 11.00 0.80
CA GLY A 129 -3.96 11.32 0.02
C GLY A 129 -4.03 10.76 -1.40
N CYS A 130 -3.04 9.97 -1.79
CA CYS A 130 -2.83 9.57 -3.18
C CYS A 130 -2.92 8.05 -3.38
N ALA A 131 -3.37 7.66 -4.57
CA ALA A 131 -3.16 6.32 -5.12
C ALA A 131 -2.16 6.39 -6.29
N VAL A 132 -1.50 5.27 -6.57
CA VAL A 132 -0.60 5.09 -7.71
C VAL A 132 -1.07 3.90 -8.51
N ALA A 133 -1.05 4.02 -9.84
CA ALA A 133 -1.41 2.96 -10.78
C ALA A 133 -0.26 2.72 -11.76
N LEU A 134 0.03 1.45 -12.03
CA LEU A 134 0.85 1.01 -13.14
C LEU A 134 -0.07 0.77 -14.35
N VAL A 135 0.12 1.57 -15.39
CA VAL A 135 -0.80 1.68 -16.52
C VAL A 135 -0.02 1.71 -17.83
N LYS A 136 -0.51 1.04 -18.85
CA LYS A 136 0.01 1.18 -20.22
C LYS A 136 -0.37 2.55 -20.79
N ASP A 137 0.48 3.12 -21.64
CA ASP A 137 0.27 4.46 -22.19
C ASP A 137 -1.10 4.63 -22.86
N GLU A 138 -1.56 3.63 -23.61
CA GLU A 138 -2.87 3.63 -24.27
C GLU A 138 -4.06 3.62 -23.30
N ALA A 139 -3.85 3.17 -22.05
CA ALA A 139 -4.87 3.05 -21.02
C ALA A 139 -4.93 4.25 -20.07
N VAL A 140 -4.01 5.22 -20.18
CA VAL A 140 -3.98 6.43 -19.33
C VAL A 140 -5.29 7.21 -19.46
N LYS A 141 -5.70 7.54 -20.70
CA LYS A 141 -6.94 8.29 -20.93
C LYS A 141 -8.19 7.51 -20.49
N PRO A 142 -8.37 6.22 -20.87
CA PRO A 142 -9.45 5.39 -20.34
C PRO A 142 -9.53 5.36 -18.81
N LEU A 143 -8.39 5.28 -18.13
CA LEU A 143 -8.32 5.30 -16.66
C LEU A 143 -8.81 6.64 -16.09
N MET A 144 -8.31 7.76 -16.63
CA MET A 144 -8.72 9.10 -16.20
C MET A 144 -10.22 9.32 -16.44
N ASP A 145 -10.75 8.91 -17.59
CA ASP A 145 -12.17 9.02 -17.92
C ASP A 145 -13.04 8.18 -16.96
N ALA A 146 -12.61 6.95 -16.64
CA ALA A 146 -13.31 6.09 -15.69
C ALA A 146 -13.35 6.69 -14.27
N ILE A 147 -12.22 7.19 -13.77
CA ILE A 147 -12.15 7.82 -12.44
C ILE A 147 -12.96 9.12 -12.41
N ASN A 148 -12.86 9.98 -13.43
CA ASN A 148 -13.63 11.23 -13.51
C ASN A 148 -15.14 11.03 -13.56
N ARG A 149 -15.60 9.85 -14.00
CA ARG A 149 -17.01 9.48 -13.94
C ARG A 149 -17.40 8.91 -12.58
N ILE A 150 -16.71 7.86 -12.13
CA ILE A 150 -17.13 7.07 -10.96
C ILE A 150 -16.82 7.79 -9.63
N TYR A 151 -15.69 8.48 -9.54
CA TYR A 151 -15.22 9.05 -8.27
C TYR A 151 -16.14 10.19 -7.77
N PRO A 152 -16.55 11.17 -8.60
CA PRO A 152 -17.50 12.20 -8.16
C PRO A 152 -18.88 11.63 -7.83
N GLU A 153 -19.37 10.64 -8.58
CA GLU A 153 -20.66 9.98 -8.33
C GLU A 153 -20.70 9.32 -6.93
N LYS A 154 -19.59 8.69 -6.52
CA LYS A 154 -19.53 7.96 -5.24
C LYS A 154 -19.11 8.83 -4.04
N THR A 155 -18.35 9.90 -4.26
CA THR A 155 -17.73 10.66 -3.16
C THR A 155 -18.15 12.13 -3.10
N GLY A 156 -18.68 12.69 -4.20
CA GLY A 156 -18.88 14.13 -4.36
C GLY A 156 -17.58 14.93 -4.52
N LEU A 157 -16.43 14.26 -4.70
CA LEU A 157 -15.10 14.87 -4.84
C LEU A 157 -14.57 14.77 -6.28
N LYS A 158 -13.55 15.55 -6.58
CA LYS A 158 -12.78 15.46 -7.84
C LYS A 158 -11.38 14.92 -7.55
N ALA A 159 -10.84 14.12 -8.47
CA ALA A 159 -9.48 13.62 -8.41
C ALA A 159 -8.57 14.45 -9.32
N ASP A 160 -7.32 14.63 -8.90
CA ASP A 160 -6.25 15.19 -9.72
C ASP A 160 -5.32 14.07 -10.19
N PHE A 161 -4.76 14.21 -11.39
CA PHE A 161 -3.95 13.18 -12.04
C PHE A 161 -2.56 13.71 -12.38
N TYR A 162 -1.54 12.91 -12.11
CA TYR A 162 -0.14 13.23 -12.40
C TYR A 162 0.52 12.01 -13.01
N ILE A 163 1.12 12.16 -14.20
CA ILE A 163 1.96 11.12 -14.80
C ILE A 163 3.34 11.24 -14.15
N ALA A 164 3.70 10.25 -13.34
CA ALA A 164 4.95 10.25 -12.59
C ALA A 164 6.09 9.60 -13.40
N SER A 165 7.30 10.15 -13.26
CA SER A 165 8.54 9.53 -13.71
C SER A 165 9.56 9.53 -12.55
N ALA A 166 10.41 8.50 -12.50
CA ALA A 166 11.43 8.40 -11.47
C ALA A 166 12.52 9.47 -11.70
N GLY A 167 12.63 10.43 -10.79
CA GLY A 167 13.65 11.48 -10.80
C GLY A 167 14.89 11.12 -9.97
N GLY A 168 15.94 11.93 -10.11
CA GLY A 168 17.13 11.85 -9.25
C GLY A 168 16.87 12.38 -7.82
N PRO A 169 17.75 12.06 -6.86
CA PRO A 169 17.66 12.59 -5.50
C PRO A 169 17.91 14.11 -5.48
N ALA A 170 17.57 14.75 -4.36
CA ALA A 170 17.87 16.17 -4.14
C ALA A 170 19.37 16.44 -4.35
N ARG A 171 19.68 17.48 -5.14
CA ARG A 171 21.05 17.92 -5.42
C ARG A 171 21.12 19.44 -5.35
N GLN A 172 22.28 19.96 -4.97
CA GLN A 172 22.54 21.39 -5.02
C GLN A 172 22.44 21.87 -6.48
N MET A 173 21.60 22.88 -6.73
CA MET A 173 21.57 23.52 -8.04
C MET A 173 22.73 24.51 -8.12
N GLU A 174 23.60 24.35 -9.12
CA GLU A 174 24.60 25.36 -9.43
C GLU A 174 23.88 26.67 -9.81
N LYS A 175 24.18 27.75 -9.09
CA LYS A 175 23.69 29.08 -9.44
C LYS A 175 24.32 29.46 -10.78
N ARG A 176 23.51 29.53 -11.83
CA ARG A 176 23.90 30.22 -13.06
C ARG A 176 23.90 31.71 -12.74
N TYR A 177 25.09 32.31 -12.68
CA TYR A 177 25.29 33.75 -12.64
C TYR A 177 25.19 34.31 -14.06
#